data_AF-A0A098C0U4-F1
#
_entry.id   AF-A0A098C0U4-F1
#
_cell.length_a   1.000
_cell.length_b   1.000
_cell.length_c   1.000
_cell.angle_alpha   90.00
_cell.angle_beta   90.00
_cell.angle_gamma   90.00
#
_symmetry.space_group_name_H-M   'P 1'
#
loop_
_entity.id
_entity.type
_entity.pdbx_description
1 polymer ?
#
loop_
_entity_poly.entity_id
_entity_poly.type
_entity_poly.pdbx_seq_one_letter_code
_entity_poly.pdbx_strand_id
1 'polypeptide(L)'
;MKKAIKITGITLLSIITFLLIGLIALALNSPGVLEPLRDIEEKEIIGSLSEKNFTEIGGMQQGFFIRSENPENPVILFLHGGPGSPELPIIIPFEKSERLEKYFTMCYWDQRGAGMSFSKSIDPATMTVDQMVEDTQQITKYLQQRFNQDKFVSLGM
;
A
#
# COMPACT_ATOMS: atom_id res chain seq x y z
N MET A 1 -21.09 43.60 -23.70
CA MET A 1 -20.70 43.22 -22.31
C MET A 1 -21.53 42.06 -21.75
N LYS A 2 -22.87 42.16 -21.60
CA LYS A 2 -23.72 41.07 -21.03
C LYS A 2 -23.62 39.71 -21.75
N LYS A 3 -23.52 39.69 -23.09
CA LYS A 3 -23.41 38.46 -23.89
C LYS A 3 -22.06 37.73 -23.69
N ALA A 4 -20.97 38.49 -23.59
CA ALA A 4 -19.63 37.94 -23.31
C ALA A 4 -19.58 37.31 -21.90
N ILE A 5 -20.11 38.01 -20.89
CA ILE A 5 -20.22 37.49 -19.51
C ILE A 5 -21.03 36.18 -19.47
N LYS A 6 -22.14 36.12 -20.21
CA LYS A 6 -22.97 34.89 -20.31
C LYS A 6 -22.22 33.73 -20.96
N ILE A 7 -21.47 33.98 -22.04
CA ILE A 7 -20.68 32.96 -22.73
C ILE A 7 -19.56 32.46 -21.80
N THR A 8 -18.79 33.36 -21.19
CA THR A 8 -17.73 33.00 -20.24
C THR A 8 -18.28 32.18 -19.07
N GLY A 9 -19.44 32.54 -18.53
CA GLY A 9 -20.09 31.79 -17.45
C GLY A 9 -20.50 30.37 -17.86
N ILE A 10 -21.04 30.20 -19.07
CA ILE A 10 -21.40 28.87 -19.60
C ILE A 10 -20.14 28.03 -19.81
N THR A 11 -19.09 28.58 -20.41
CA THR A 11 -17.84 27.86 -20.64
C THR A 11 -17.19 27.41 -19.33
N LEU A 12 -17.17 28.29 -18.31
CA LEU A 12 -16.63 27.94 -16.99
C LEU A 12 -17.45 26.84 -16.32
N LEU A 13 -18.78 26.92 -16.39
CA LEU A 13 -19.67 25.89 -15.85
C LEU A 13 -19.45 24.54 -16.56
N SER A 14 -19.30 24.52 -17.89
CA SER A 14 -19.01 23.30 -18.64
C SER A 14 -17.68 22.66 -18.24
N ILE A 15 -16.62 23.46 -18.03
CA ILE A 15 -15.32 22.98 -17.55
C ILE A 15 -15.44 22.38 -16.15
N ILE A 16 -16.11 23.09 -15.23
CA ILE A 16 -16.33 22.59 -13.86
C ILE A 16 -17.10 21.28 -13.89
N THR A 17 -18.18 21.19 -14.67
CA THR A 17 -18.97 19.96 -14.80
C THR A 17 -18.12 18.80 -15.35
N PHE A 18 -17.30 19.05 -16.37
CA PHE A 18 -16.40 18.03 -16.92
C PHE A 18 -15.37 17.55 -15.89
N LEU A 19 -14.76 18.47 -15.15
CA LEU A 19 -13.83 18.13 -14.06
C LEU A 19 -14.53 17.34 -12.95
N LEU A 20 -15.76 17.71 -12.59
CA LEU A 20 -16.54 17.02 -11.57
C LEU A 20 -16.88 15.58 -12.00
N ILE A 21 -17.28 15.40 -13.25
CA ILE A 21 -17.52 14.06 -13.84
C ILE A 21 -16.24 13.23 -13.81
N GLY A 22 -15.10 13.83 -14.18
CA GLY A 22 -13.80 13.16 -14.12
C GLY A 22 -13.42 12.73 -12.70
N LEU A 23 -13.62 13.60 -11.71
CA LEU A 23 -13.37 13.28 -10.30
C LEU A 23 -14.29 12.18 -9.78
N ILE A 24 -15.58 12.21 -10.14
CA ILE A 24 -16.53 11.15 -9.78
C ILE A 24 -16.12 9.83 -10.44
N ALA A 25 -15.76 9.83 -11.72
CA ALA A 25 -15.30 8.63 -12.41
C ALA A 25 -14.04 8.06 -11.74
N LEU A 26 -13.05 8.90 -11.39
CA LEU A 26 -11.87 8.45 -10.66
C LEU A 26 -12.23 7.86 -9.30
N ALA A 27 -13.09 8.52 -8.53
CA ALA A 27 -13.52 8.04 -7.22
C ALA A 27 -14.22 6.66 -7.28
N LEU A 28 -15.02 6.43 -8.33
CA LEU A 28 -15.71 5.15 -8.53
C LEU A 28 -14.78 4.03 -9.01
N ASN A 29 -13.73 4.35 -9.76
CA ASN A 29 -12.80 3.37 -10.33
C ASN A 29 -11.53 3.14 -9.48
N SER A 30 -11.28 3.97 -8.46
CA SER A 30 -10.12 3.88 -7.58
C SER A 30 -10.53 3.89 -6.11
N PRO A 31 -11.16 2.81 -5.61
CA PRO A 31 -11.69 2.74 -4.24
C PRO A 31 -10.59 2.73 -3.16
N GLY A 32 -9.30 2.62 -3.55
CA GLY A 32 -8.18 2.55 -2.61
C GLY A 32 -8.07 1.23 -1.87
N VAL A 33 -8.81 0.21 -2.33
CA VAL A 33 -8.79 -1.17 -1.84
C VAL A 33 -7.88 -1.98 -2.75
N LEU A 34 -7.08 -2.86 -2.16
CA LEU A 34 -6.21 -3.76 -2.90
C LEU A 34 -7.05 -4.85 -3.57
N GLU A 35 -6.77 -5.17 -4.84
CA GLU A 35 -7.52 -6.22 -5.55
C GLU A 35 -7.26 -7.60 -4.95
N PRO A 36 -8.26 -8.49 -4.91
CA PRO A 36 -8.06 -9.86 -4.43
C PRO A 36 -7.10 -10.64 -5.33
N LEU A 37 -6.40 -11.62 -4.75
CA LEU A 37 -5.54 -12.52 -5.53
C LEU A 37 -6.40 -13.43 -6.41
N ARG A 38 -5.97 -13.60 -7.66
CA ARG A 38 -6.64 -14.43 -8.66
C ARG A 38 -5.77 -15.58 -9.14
N ASP A 39 -6.41 -16.70 -9.45
CA ASP A 39 -5.76 -17.87 -10.06
C ASP A 39 -5.51 -17.67 -11.57
N ILE A 40 -5.01 -18.72 -12.23
CA ILE A 40 -4.74 -18.71 -13.67
C ILE A 40 -6.01 -18.59 -14.54
N GLU A 41 -7.19 -18.79 -13.96
CA GLU A 41 -8.50 -18.66 -14.60
C GLU A 41 -9.16 -17.32 -14.27
N GLU A 42 -8.43 -16.37 -13.67
CA GLU A 42 -8.91 -15.06 -13.22
C GLU A 42 -9.99 -15.13 -12.13
N LYS A 43 -10.09 -16.25 -11.41
CA LYS A 43 -11.02 -16.41 -10.29
C LYS A 43 -10.34 -16.04 -8.98
N GLU A 44 -11.10 -15.38 -8.11
CA GLU A 44 -10.63 -15.06 -6.76
C GLU A 44 -10.25 -16.33 -5.98
N ILE A 45 -9.08 -16.29 -5.35
CA ILE A 45 -8.56 -17.38 -4.52
C ILE A 45 -9.21 -17.29 -3.15
N ILE A 46 -10.13 -18.22 -2.86
CA ILE A 46 -10.86 -18.26 -1.59
C ILE A 46 -9.91 -18.49 -0.42
N GLY A 47 -10.00 -17.64 0.61
CA GLY A 47 -9.14 -17.72 1.80
C GLY A 47 -7.78 -17.01 1.63
N SER A 48 -7.51 -16.45 0.45
CA SER A 48 -6.35 -15.58 0.25
C SER A 48 -6.46 -14.28 1.03
N LEU A 49 -5.31 -13.66 1.31
CA LEU A 49 -5.21 -12.31 1.84
C LEU A 49 -4.78 -11.37 0.72
N SER A 50 -5.45 -10.22 0.66
CA SER A 50 -5.02 -9.05 -0.10
C SER A 50 -5.55 -7.81 0.62
N GLU A 51 -4.73 -7.23 1.48
CA GLU A 51 -5.17 -6.18 2.38
C GLU A 51 -4.15 -5.05 2.49
N LYS A 52 -4.69 -3.86 2.76
CA LYS A 52 -3.97 -2.65 3.14
C LYS A 52 -4.30 -2.36 4.58
N ASN A 53 -3.30 -2.17 5.43
CA ASN A 53 -3.53 -1.92 6.85
C ASN A 53 -2.48 -0.96 7.44
N PHE A 54 -2.72 -0.56 8.68
CA PHE A 54 -1.84 0.31 9.46
C PHE A 54 -1.68 -0.24 10.86
N THR A 55 -0.51 -0.05 11.44
CA THR A 55 -0.27 -0.32 12.85
C THR A 55 0.70 0.69 13.45
N GLU A 56 0.67 0.83 14.77
CA GLU A 56 1.52 1.76 15.48
C GLU A 56 2.91 1.15 15.64
N ILE A 57 3.92 1.79 15.03
CA ILE A 57 5.32 1.35 15.04
C ILE A 57 6.19 2.58 15.29
N GLY A 58 7.02 2.49 16.33
CA GLY A 58 7.94 3.57 16.70
C GLY A 58 7.24 4.90 16.98
N GLY A 59 6.07 4.84 17.64
CA GLY A 59 5.27 5.99 18.04
C GLY A 59 4.50 6.68 16.92
N MET A 60 4.35 6.05 15.75
CA MET A 60 3.56 6.59 14.65
C MET A 60 2.80 5.49 13.90
N GLN A 61 1.73 5.88 13.22
CA GLN A 61 1.04 4.98 12.29
C GLN A 61 1.92 4.72 11.08
N GLN A 62 2.24 3.45 10.84
CA GLN A 62 2.93 3.00 9.65
C GLN A 62 2.05 2.03 8.86
N GLY A 63 2.06 2.20 7.53
CA GLY A 63 1.23 1.44 6.61
C GLY A 63 1.97 0.26 5.99
N PHE A 64 1.24 -0.80 5.71
CA PHE A 64 1.74 -1.97 5.02
C PHE A 64 0.62 -2.65 4.23
N PHE A 65 1.01 -3.53 3.31
CA PHE A 65 0.11 -4.43 2.61
C PHE A 65 0.45 -5.87 2.95
N ILE A 66 -0.56 -6.71 3.13
CA ILE A 66 -0.39 -8.15 3.27
C ILE A 66 -1.05 -8.86 2.10
N ARG A 67 -0.30 -9.77 1.47
CA ARG A 67 -0.80 -10.61 0.38
C ARG A 67 -0.35 -12.05 0.57
N SER A 68 -1.26 -13.01 0.39
CA SER A 68 -0.97 -14.44 0.51
C SER A 68 -2.05 -15.28 -0.13
N GLU A 69 -1.72 -16.31 -0.91
CA GLU A 69 -2.72 -17.29 -1.37
C GLU A 69 -3.15 -18.24 -0.23
N ASN A 70 -2.31 -18.40 0.80
CA ASN A 70 -2.60 -19.19 1.99
C ASN A 70 -2.01 -18.53 3.25
N PRO A 71 -2.82 -18.01 4.18
CA PRO A 71 -2.35 -17.34 5.41
C PRO A 71 -1.40 -18.19 6.27
N GLU A 72 -1.46 -19.52 6.16
CA GLU A 72 -0.60 -20.46 6.89
C GLU A 72 0.82 -20.56 6.30
N ASN A 73 1.07 -19.95 5.14
CA ASN A 73 2.40 -19.88 4.54
C ASN A 73 3.38 -19.15 5.45
N PRO A 74 4.70 -19.45 5.37
CA PRO A 74 5.72 -18.70 6.09
C PRO A 74 5.65 -17.21 5.78
N VAL A 75 5.78 -16.36 6.79
CA VAL A 75 5.68 -14.91 6.62
C VAL A 75 7.03 -14.30 6.22
N ILE A 76 7.00 -13.40 5.23
CA ILE A 76 8.15 -12.58 4.82
C ILE A 76 7.82 -11.09 5.00
N LEU A 77 8.65 -10.35 5.75
CA LEU A 77 8.67 -8.89 5.69
C LEU A 77 9.54 -8.46 4.52
N PHE A 78 8.92 -7.78 3.58
CA PHE A 78 9.62 -7.12 2.50
C PHE A 78 10.02 -5.71 2.94
N LEU A 79 11.34 -5.46 3.00
CA LEU A 79 11.94 -4.15 3.26
C LEU A 79 12.32 -3.52 1.91
N HIS A 80 11.68 -2.41 1.57
CA HIS A 80 12.10 -1.67 0.38
C HIS A 80 13.48 -1.03 0.55
N GLY A 81 14.17 -0.81 -0.56
CA GLY A 81 15.45 -0.14 -0.58
C GLY A 81 15.34 1.38 -0.44
N GLY A 82 16.46 2.05 -0.69
CA GLY A 82 16.56 3.50 -0.78
C GLY A 82 16.21 4.04 -2.18
N PRO A 83 15.75 5.30 -2.28
CA PRO A 83 15.50 6.25 -1.21
C PRO A 83 14.03 6.21 -0.73
N GLY A 84 13.55 5.06 -0.24
CA GLY A 84 12.22 4.96 0.37
C GLY A 84 11.09 4.76 -0.63
N SER A 85 11.29 3.88 -1.62
CA SER A 85 10.30 3.58 -2.66
C SER A 85 9.39 2.42 -2.23
N PRO A 86 8.08 2.62 -2.01
CA PRO A 86 7.14 1.51 -1.84
C PRO A 86 7.18 0.57 -3.05
N GLU A 87 7.40 -0.72 -2.81
CA GLU A 87 7.65 -1.67 -3.91
C GLU A 87 6.38 -2.32 -4.44
N LEU A 88 5.32 -2.44 -3.62
CA LEU A 88 4.10 -3.10 -4.08
C LEU A 88 3.46 -2.43 -5.33
N PRO A 89 3.37 -1.09 -5.42
CA PRO A 89 2.88 -0.43 -6.64
C PRO A 89 3.75 -0.69 -7.88
N ILE A 90 5.02 -1.05 -7.68
CA ILE A 90 5.95 -1.40 -8.75
C ILE A 90 5.76 -2.88 -9.13
N ILE A 91 5.49 -3.77 -8.16
CA ILE A 91 5.34 -5.21 -8.38
C ILE A 91 4.04 -5.55 -9.12
N ILE A 92 2.89 -5.00 -8.68
CA ILE A 92 1.56 -5.39 -9.18
C ILE A 92 1.44 -5.32 -10.73
N PRO A 93 1.89 -4.26 -11.42
CA PRO A 93 1.76 -4.16 -12.88
C PRO A 93 2.52 -5.23 -13.67
N PHE A 94 3.55 -5.84 -13.08
CA PHE A 94 4.39 -6.86 -13.74
C PHE A 94 4.16 -8.27 -13.18
N GLU A 95 3.19 -8.40 -12.29
CA GLU A 95 2.88 -9.65 -11.63
C GLU A 95 2.34 -10.68 -12.61
N LYS A 96 2.78 -11.94 -12.45
CA LYS A 96 2.34 -13.08 -13.26
C LYS A 96 1.71 -14.14 -12.35
N SER A 97 1.24 -15.23 -12.95
CA SER A 97 0.71 -16.38 -12.20
C SER A 97 1.73 -17.01 -11.24
N GLU A 98 3.02 -16.83 -11.49
CA GLU A 98 4.10 -17.26 -10.60
C GLU A 98 4.57 -16.06 -9.77
N ARG A 99 4.03 -15.95 -8.55
CA ARG A 99 4.22 -14.86 -7.58
C ARG A 99 4.71 -15.41 -6.24
N LEU A 100 5.32 -14.57 -5.40
CA LEU A 100 5.82 -15.02 -4.09
C LEU A 100 4.69 -15.38 -3.12
N GLU A 101 3.56 -14.69 -3.23
CA GLU A 101 2.36 -14.84 -2.42
C GLU A 101 1.75 -16.26 -2.47
N LYS A 102 2.10 -17.05 -3.49
CA LYS A 102 1.74 -18.47 -3.60
C LYS A 102 2.44 -19.33 -2.55
N TYR A 103 3.65 -18.93 -2.15
CA TYR A 103 4.52 -19.70 -1.26
C TYR A 103 4.69 -19.05 0.12
N PHE A 104 4.44 -17.74 0.20
CA PHE A 104 4.71 -16.93 1.38
C PHE A 104 3.54 -16.00 1.68
N THR A 105 3.36 -15.70 2.96
CA THR A 105 2.55 -14.56 3.38
C THR A 105 3.44 -13.32 3.33
N MET A 106 3.28 -12.51 2.30
CA MET A 106 4.11 -11.32 2.06
C MET A 106 3.56 -10.13 2.82
N CYS A 107 4.40 -9.44 3.57
CA CYS A 107 4.12 -8.12 4.14
C CYS A 107 5.00 -7.07 3.46
N TYR A 108 4.41 -6.24 2.60
CA TYR A 108 5.06 -5.10 1.96
C TYR A 108 4.89 -3.87 2.86
N TRP A 109 5.91 -3.59 3.67
CA TRP A 109 5.88 -2.50 4.63
C TRP A 109 6.49 -1.23 4.03
N ASP A 110 5.73 -0.13 4.11
CA ASP A 110 6.25 1.20 3.82
C ASP A 110 6.95 1.70 5.08
N GLN A 111 8.28 1.74 5.07
CA GLN A 111 9.08 2.17 6.22
C GLN A 111 8.78 3.63 6.59
N ARG A 112 9.11 4.01 7.82
CA ARG A 112 9.02 5.38 8.33
C ARG A 112 9.44 6.41 7.27
N GLY A 113 8.57 7.37 7.00
CA GLY A 113 8.87 8.45 6.04
C GLY A 113 8.71 8.07 4.56
N ALA A 114 8.31 6.83 4.25
CA ALA A 114 8.01 6.38 2.89
C ALA A 114 6.52 6.06 2.72
N GLY A 115 6.01 6.18 1.48
CA GLY A 115 4.68 5.73 1.09
C GLY A 115 3.55 6.12 2.04
N MET A 116 2.80 5.12 2.51
CA MET A 116 1.69 5.27 3.46
C MET A 116 2.14 5.70 4.85
N SER A 117 3.41 5.55 5.18
CA SER A 117 4.04 5.94 6.45
C SER A 117 4.68 7.33 6.39
N PHE A 118 4.47 8.09 5.32
CA PHE A 118 4.94 9.48 5.21
C PHE A 118 3.96 10.46 5.87
N SER A 119 4.50 11.41 6.62
CA SER A 119 3.80 12.62 7.06
C SER A 119 4.76 13.80 7.12
N LYS A 120 4.27 15.00 6.80
CA LYS A 120 5.03 16.25 6.95
C LYS A 120 5.37 16.58 8.41
N SER A 121 4.68 15.94 9.36
CA SER A 121 4.88 16.14 10.80
C SER A 121 5.91 15.20 11.41
N ILE A 122 6.52 14.29 10.63
CA ILE A 122 7.58 13.42 11.14
C ILE A 122 8.76 14.30 11.55
N ASP A 123 9.24 14.11 12.77
CA ASP A 123 10.46 14.75 13.23
C ASP A 123 11.66 14.13 12.49
N PRO A 124 12.41 14.91 11.68
CA PRO A 124 13.57 14.41 10.96
C PRO A 124 14.64 13.82 11.88
N ALA A 125 14.69 14.22 13.15
CA ALA A 125 15.62 13.65 14.13
C ALA A 125 15.34 12.17 14.43
N THR A 126 14.13 11.67 14.14
CA THR A 126 13.78 10.25 14.28
C THR A 126 14.16 9.40 13.08
N MET A 127 14.62 10.01 11.97
CA MET A 127 15.06 9.31 10.76
C MET A 127 16.49 8.78 10.91
N THR A 128 16.69 7.91 11.91
CA THR A 128 17.98 7.27 12.22
C THR A 128 17.93 5.78 11.92
N VAL A 129 19.09 5.18 11.63
CA VAL A 129 19.19 3.73 11.41
C VAL A 129 18.69 2.96 12.64
N ASP A 130 19.05 3.41 13.85
CA ASP A 130 18.63 2.77 15.09
C ASP A 130 17.10 2.75 15.23
N GLN A 131 16.43 3.88 14.95
CA GLN A 131 14.98 3.92 14.96
C GLN A 131 14.36 3.00 13.89
N MET A 132 14.94 2.93 12.69
CA MET A 132 14.44 2.04 11.63
C MET A 132 14.62 0.56 12.00
N VAL A 133 15.69 0.20 12.71
CA VAL A 133 15.90 -1.15 13.26
C VAL A 133 14.86 -1.46 14.34
N GLU A 134 14.58 -0.53 15.25
CA GLU A 134 13.52 -0.69 16.25
C GLU A 134 12.14 -0.82 15.61
N ASP A 135 11.85 -0.01 14.59
CA ASP A 135 10.60 -0.08 13.83
C ASP A 135 10.45 -1.46 13.17
N THR A 136 11.54 -1.96 12.57
CA THR A 136 11.60 -3.30 11.95
C THR A 136 11.29 -4.40 12.98
N GLN A 137 11.87 -4.32 14.18
CA GLN A 137 11.60 -5.28 15.24
C GLN A 137 10.12 -5.25 15.67
N GLN A 138 9.51 -4.07 15.75
CA GLN A 138 8.11 -3.91 16.13
C GLN A 138 7.16 -4.48 15.07
N ILE A 139 7.37 -4.19 13.78
CA ILE A 139 6.53 -4.80 12.72
C ILE A 139 6.72 -6.31 12.65
N THR A 140 7.95 -6.81 12.82
CA THR A 140 8.20 -8.27 12.88
C THR A 140 7.41 -8.91 14.01
N LYS A 141 7.45 -8.33 15.23
CA LYS A 141 6.69 -8.84 16.37
C LYS A 141 5.19 -8.80 16.12
N TYR A 142 4.67 -7.73 15.52
CA TYR A 142 3.26 -7.63 15.12
C TYR A 142 2.87 -8.78 14.18
N LEU A 143 3.69 -9.06 13.16
CA LEU A 143 3.42 -10.12 12.19
C LEU A 143 3.52 -11.51 12.82
N GLN A 144 4.52 -11.76 13.68
CA GLN A 144 4.66 -13.02 14.42
C GLN A 144 3.43 -13.31 15.28
N GLN A 145 2.92 -12.30 16.00
CA GLN A 145 1.71 -12.42 16.81
C GLN A 145 0.47 -12.66 15.94
N ARG A 146 0.36 -11.94 14.82
CA ARG A 146 -0.79 -12.03 13.93
C ARG A 146 -0.91 -13.40 13.26
N PHE A 147 0.20 -13.97 12.81
CA PHE A 147 0.22 -15.24 12.08
C PHE A 147 0.61 -16.44 12.94
N ASN A 148 0.85 -16.23 14.25
CA ASN A 148 1.26 -17.26 15.19
C ASN A 148 2.49 -18.06 14.69
N GLN A 149 3.49 -17.36 14.16
CA GLN A 149 4.73 -17.96 13.64
C GLN A 149 5.96 -17.46 14.39
N ASP A 150 6.80 -18.39 14.85
CA ASP A 150 8.04 -18.07 15.57
C ASP A 150 9.19 -17.66 14.62
N LYS A 151 9.25 -18.28 13.43
CA LYS A 151 10.30 -18.04 12.44
C LYS A 151 9.85 -17.00 11.44
N PHE A 152 10.70 -16.01 11.22
CA PHE A 152 10.40 -14.86 10.39
C PHE A 152 11.58 -14.56 9.48
N VAL A 153 11.32 -14.31 8.19
CA VAL A 153 12.34 -13.95 7.21
C VAL A 153 12.11 -12.52 6.77
N SER A 154 13.18 -11.73 6.76
CA SER A 154 13.16 -10.41 6.13
C SER A 154 13.93 -10.47 4.82
N LEU A 155 13.33 -9.88 3.78
CA LEU A 155 13.94 -9.73 2.46
C LEU A 155 14.10 -8.23 2.19
N GLY A 156 15.33 -7.78 2.01
CA GLY A 156 15.65 -6.39 1.65
C GLY A 156 16.13 -6.27 0.20
N MET A 157 16.00 -5.07 -0.36
CA MET A 157 16.65 -4.66 -1.62
C MET A 157 17.71 -3.58 -1.41
#